data_AF-A0A5D0JIG7-F1
#
_entry.id   AF-A0A5D0JIG7-F1
#
_cell.length_a   1.000
_cell.length_b   1.000
_cell.length_c   1.000
_cell.angle_alpha   90.00
_cell.angle_beta   90.00
_cell.angle_gamma   90.00
#
_symmetry.space_group_name_H-M   'P 1'
#
loop_
_entity.id
_entity.type
_entity.pdbx_description
1 polymer ?
#
loop_
_entity_poly.entity_id
_entity_poly.type
_entity_poly.pdbx_seq_one_letter_code
_entity_poly.pdbx_strand_id
1 'polypeptide(L)'
;GIEHLHLVDLDGAKASHIVNHKVLETIATKTNLKIDFGGGLKTDEDLHIAFESGAKQITGGSIAVKKPEVFESWLTKYGSDKII
;
A
#
# COMPACT_ATOMS: atom_id res chain seq x y z
N GLY A 1 -18.44 -12.93 -6.84
CA GLY A 1 -17.80 -13.30 -5.56
C GLY A 1 -17.21 -12.05 -4.93
N ILE A 2 -16.33 -12.17 -3.94
CA ILE A 2 -15.53 -11.03 -3.45
C ILE A 2 -14.42 -10.79 -4.47
N GLU A 3 -14.21 -9.53 -4.84
CA GLU A 3 -13.20 -9.13 -5.83
C GLU A 3 -12.13 -8.20 -5.25
N HIS A 4 -12.42 -7.53 -4.14
CA HIS A 4 -11.58 -6.52 -3.51
C HIS A 4 -11.27 -6.92 -2.06
N LEU A 5 -10.03 -6.73 -1.65
CA LEU A 5 -9.57 -6.97 -0.29
C LEU A 5 -8.83 -5.73 0.22
N HIS A 6 -9.33 -5.12 1.30
CA HIS A 6 -8.62 -4.04 1.98
C HIS A 6 -7.80 -4.63 3.12
N LEU A 7 -6.48 -4.42 3.08
CA LEU A 7 -5.52 -4.97 4.02
C LEU A 7 -4.73 -3.85 4.68
N VAL A 8 -4.82 -3.77 6.02
CA VAL A 8 -4.19 -2.72 6.81
C VAL A 8 -3.12 -3.30 7.73
N ASP A 9 -1.88 -2.88 7.54
CA ASP A 9 -0.74 -3.20 8.40
C ASP A 9 -0.67 -2.23 9.59
N LEU A 10 -1.25 -2.65 10.72
CA LEU A 10 -1.20 -1.89 11.96
C LEU A 10 0.20 -1.89 12.60
N ASP A 11 0.96 -2.97 12.44
CA ASP A 11 2.33 -3.06 12.92
C ASP A 11 3.21 -2.10 12.13
N GLY A 12 3.06 -2.08 10.81
CA GLY A 12 3.71 -1.11 9.95
C GLY A 12 3.30 0.33 10.26
N ALA A 13 2.02 0.59 10.52
CA ALA A 13 1.55 1.91 10.93
C ALA A 13 2.25 2.42 12.20
N LYS A 14 2.50 1.53 13.17
CA LYS A 14 3.23 1.83 14.40
C LYS A 14 4.74 1.93 14.16
N ALA A 15 5.32 1.01 13.39
CA ALA A 15 6.75 0.92 13.10
C ALA A 15 7.21 1.95 12.06
N SER A 16 6.27 2.64 11.39
CA SER A 16 6.54 3.67 10.38
C SER A 16 7.23 3.16 9.11
N HIS A 17 7.14 1.87 8.81
CA HIS A 17 7.61 1.20 7.60
C HIS A 17 6.79 -0.08 7.37
N ILE A 18 6.83 -0.67 6.19
CA ILE A 18 6.09 -1.91 5.91
C ILE A 18 6.71 -3.11 6.67
N VAL A 19 5.90 -3.81 7.48
CA VAL A 19 6.36 -4.99 8.24
C VAL A 19 5.78 -6.26 7.63
N ASN A 20 4.49 -6.25 7.29
CA ASN A 20 3.75 -7.44 6.89
C ASN A 20 3.67 -7.66 5.36
N HIS A 21 4.67 -7.20 4.59
CA HIS A 21 4.71 -7.37 3.13
C HIS A 21 4.63 -8.85 2.67
N LYS A 22 5.20 -9.78 3.45
CA LYS A 22 5.11 -11.24 3.16
C LYS A 22 3.69 -11.78 3.22
N VAL A 23 2.85 -11.20 4.08
CA VAL A 23 1.44 -11.58 4.21
C VAL A 23 0.68 -11.11 2.97
N LEU A 24 0.92 -9.86 2.55
CA LEU A 24 0.41 -9.31 1.30
C LEU A 24 0.79 -10.20 0.10
N GLU A 25 2.07 -10.55 -0.03
CA GLU A 25 2.58 -11.45 -1.08
C GLU A 25 1.89 -12.81 -1.07
N THR A 26 1.72 -13.43 0.10
CA THR A 26 1.03 -14.72 0.24
C THR A 26 -0.42 -14.63 -0.22
N ILE A 27 -1.12 -13.53 0.07
CA ILE A 27 -2.52 -13.35 -0.31
C ILE A 27 -2.62 -13.05 -1.81
N ALA A 28 -1.75 -12.21 -2.35
CA ALA A 28 -1.71 -11.85 -3.76
C ALA A 28 -1.35 -13.06 -4.66
N THR A 29 -0.47 -13.94 -4.21
CA THR A 29 -0.08 -15.14 -4.95
C THR A 29 -1.12 -16.27 -4.88
N LYS A 30 -1.89 -16.34 -3.80
CA LYS A 30 -2.93 -17.37 -3.62
C LYS A 30 -4.32 -16.97 -4.09
N THR A 31 -4.54 -15.69 -4.39
CA THR A 31 -5.85 -15.17 -4.77
C THR A 31 -5.74 -14.18 -5.92
N ASN A 32 -6.76 -14.12 -6.77
CA ASN A 32 -6.87 -13.08 -7.82
C ASN A 32 -7.59 -11.82 -7.31
N LEU A 33 -7.59 -11.57 -6.01
CA LEU A 33 -8.27 -10.41 -5.42
C LEU A 33 -7.48 -9.14 -5.70
N LYS A 34 -8.20 -8.03 -5.90
CA LYS A 34 -7.59 -6.71 -5.94
C LYS A 34 -7.32 -6.26 -4.52
N ILE A 35 -6.04 -6.29 -4.13
CA ILE A 35 -5.63 -5.93 -2.77
C ILE A 35 -5.31 -4.45 -2.72
N ASP A 36 -6.01 -3.74 -1.85
CA ASP A 36 -5.65 -2.40 -1.41
C ASP A 36 -4.87 -2.51 -0.10
N PHE A 37 -3.64 -2.01 -0.09
CA PHE A 37 -2.72 -2.12 1.04
C PHE A 37 -2.49 -0.77 1.69
N GLY A 38 -2.71 -0.68 3.01
CA GLY A 38 -2.45 0.51 3.79
C GLY A 38 -1.68 0.17 5.07
N GLY A 39 -1.07 1.19 5.68
CA GLY A 39 -0.41 1.05 6.99
C GLY A 39 1.11 1.16 6.90
N GLY A 40 1.66 2.19 7.54
CA GLY A 40 3.11 2.33 7.73
C GLY A 40 3.92 2.88 6.56
N LEU A 41 3.31 3.03 5.39
CA LEU A 41 3.99 3.50 4.18
C LEU A 41 4.46 4.94 4.34
N LYS A 42 5.78 5.15 4.35
CA LYS A 42 6.38 6.50 4.48
C LYS A 42 7.41 6.84 3.42
N THR A 43 7.92 5.84 2.70
CA THR A 43 8.94 6.02 1.67
C THR A 43 8.49 5.41 0.34
N ASP A 44 9.09 5.85 -0.76
CA ASP A 44 8.90 5.26 -2.08
C ASP A 44 9.29 3.78 -2.12
N GLU A 45 10.23 3.37 -1.26
CA GLU A 45 10.68 1.99 -1.13
C GLU A 45 9.58 1.11 -0.53
N ASP A 46 8.93 1.54 0.55
CA ASP A 46 7.80 0.83 1.15
C ASP A 46 6.69 0.60 0.11
N LEU A 47 6.42 1.65 -0.67
CA LEU A 47 5.41 1.64 -1.72
C LEU A 47 5.78 0.69 -2.86
N HIS A 48 7.04 0.70 -3.30
CA HIS A 48 7.55 -0.23 -4.29
C HIS A 48 7.46 -1.67 -3.81
N ILE A 49 7.87 -1.96 -2.57
CA ILE A 49 7.76 -3.28 -1.95
C ILE A 49 6.30 -3.75 -1.93
N ALA A 50 5.37 -2.89 -1.58
CA ALA A 50 3.95 -3.24 -1.56
C ALA A 50 3.43 -3.60 -2.96
N PHE A 51 3.77 -2.81 -3.99
CA PHE A 51 3.40 -3.13 -5.37
C PHE A 51 4.04 -4.43 -5.88
N GLU A 52 5.33 -4.65 -5.61
CA GLU A 52 6.04 -5.89 -5.96
C GLU A 52 5.46 -7.10 -5.23
N SER A 53 5.00 -6.92 -3.99
CA SER A 53 4.29 -7.94 -3.21
C SER A 53 2.87 -8.20 -3.72
N GLY A 54 2.39 -7.50 -4.74
CA GLY A 54 1.10 -7.74 -5.38
C GLY A 54 -0.05 -6.86 -4.88
N ALA A 55 0.23 -5.77 -4.15
CA ALA A 55 -0.78 -4.73 -3.94
C ALA A 55 -1.18 -4.12 -5.29
N LYS A 56 -2.49 -4.00 -5.51
CA LYS A 56 -3.06 -3.30 -6.67
C LYS A 56 -3.20 -1.81 -6.40
N GLN A 57 -3.51 -1.48 -5.16
CA GLN A 57 -3.75 -0.11 -4.69
C GLN A 57 -3.07 0.11 -3.34
N ILE A 58 -2.73 1.36 -3.08
CA ILE A 58 -2.05 1.79 -1.88
C ILE A 58 -2.84 2.91 -1.23
N THR A 59 -3.23 2.70 0.04
CA THR A 59 -3.92 3.73 0.83
C THR A 59 -2.91 4.53 1.67
N GLY A 60 -2.81 5.82 1.37
CA GLY A 60 -1.80 6.74 1.89
C GLY A 60 -2.32 7.76 2.92
N GLY A 61 -3.38 7.47 3.69
CA GLY A 61 -4.04 8.48 4.54
C GLY A 61 -3.12 9.23 5.54
N SER A 62 -2.18 8.55 6.18
CA SER A 62 -1.24 9.22 7.10
C SER A 62 -0.18 10.06 6.38
N ILE A 63 0.30 9.62 5.22
CA ILE A 63 1.31 10.35 4.46
C ILE A 63 0.71 11.55 3.71
N ALA A 64 -0.54 11.44 3.26
CA ALA A 64 -1.29 12.55 2.68
C ALA A 64 -1.38 13.75 3.63
N VAL A 65 -1.54 13.51 4.94
CA VAL A 65 -1.58 14.58 5.95
C VAL A 65 -0.17 15.04 6.37
N LYS A 66 0.79 14.12 6.52
CA LYS A 66 2.12 14.44 7.06
C LYS A 66 3.11 14.96 6.02
N LYS A 67 3.02 14.48 4.78
CA LYS A 67 3.90 14.81 3.66
C LYS A 67 3.09 14.84 2.35
N PRO A 68 2.22 15.85 2.17
CA PRO A 68 1.38 15.96 0.97
C PRO A 68 2.21 15.98 -0.32
N GLU A 69 3.40 16.59 -0.29
CA GLU A 69 4.31 16.68 -1.45
C GLU A 69 4.76 15.30 -1.96
N VAL A 70 5.04 14.37 -1.04
CA VAL A 70 5.40 12.99 -1.37
C VAL A 70 4.20 12.25 -1.93
N PHE A 71 3.02 12.46 -1.32
CA PHE A 71 1.78 11.84 -1.77
C PHE A 71 1.38 12.33 -3.18
N GLU A 72 1.53 13.62 -3.47
CA GLU A 72 1.33 14.19 -4.82
C GLU A 72 2.33 13.62 -5.83
N SER A 73 3.58 13.42 -5.43
CA SER A 73 4.58 12.75 -6.26
C SER A 73 4.16 11.32 -6.61
N TRP A 74 3.63 10.58 -5.64
CA TRP A 74 3.11 9.23 -5.86
C TRP A 74 1.90 9.22 -6.77
N LEU A 75 0.94 10.13 -6.58
CA LEU A 75 -0.20 10.30 -7.47
C LEU A 75 0.24 10.59 -8.91
N THR A 76 1.26 11.43 -9.09
CA THR A 76 1.82 11.76 -10.40
C THR A 76 2.54 10.57 -11.04
N LYS A 77 3.26 9.78 -10.24
CA LYS A 77 4.10 8.67 -10.71
C LYS A 77 3.32 7.38 -10.97
N TYR A 78 2.34 7.06 -10.14
CA TYR A 78 1.59 5.81 -10.17
C TYR A 78 0.15 5.97 -10.66
N GLY A 79 -0.38 7.19 -10.67
CA GLY A 79 -1.75 7.51 -11.04
C GLY A 79 -2.74 7.38 -9.87
N SER A 80 -3.84 8.11 -9.96
CA SER A 80 -4.96 8.08 -9.01
C SER A 80 -5.70 6.73 -8.96
N ASP A 81 -5.48 5.85 -9.94
CA ASP A 81 -6.03 4.50 -9.93
C ASP A 81 -5.32 3.58 -8.92
N LYS A 82 -4.06 3.88 -8.60
CA LYS A 82 -3.20 3.04 -7.74
C LYS A 82 -2.98 3.63 -6.35
N ILE A 83 -3.19 4.93 -6.16
CA ILE A 83 -2.98 5.64 -4.90
C ILE A 83 -4.31 6.21 -4.41
N ILE A 84 -4.70 5.87 -3.18
CA ILE A 84 -5.96 6.27 -2.51
C ILE A 84 -5.66 7.06 -1.22
#